data_AF-A0A8K0EDZ1-F1
#
_entry.id   AF-A0A8K0EDZ1-F1
#
_cell.length_a   1.000
_cell.length_b   1.000
_cell.length_c   1.000
_cell.angle_alpha   90.00
_cell.angle_beta   90.00
_cell.angle_gamma   90.00
#
_symmetry.space_group_name_H-M   'P 1'
#
loop_
_entity.id
_entity.type
_entity.pdbx_description
1 polymer ?
#
loop_
_entity_poly.entity_id
_entity_poly.type
_entity_poly.pdbx_seq_one_letter_code
_entity_poly.pdbx_strand_id
1 'polypeptide(L)'
;MMLTQKVTDLAIIQHDGECMTSGAPDSRKEQVQVPLHQWSLLLSQLEYLFSAPGLLAGPLYRFMEYGGLPQKSAPKTLVLYKIVIAAAFFSVHSATGTVFPLHKNGDPDFVESTPFLHRVFYLWISSFLARLNYYWLWSLSEGLCNAAGLGYSIRDARGRWDALSDYSFFTLEVHSNE
;
A
#
# COMPACT_ATOMS: atom_id res chain seq x y z
N MET A 1 -6.26 7.06 -6.11
CA MET A 1 -6.15 7.34 -4.66
C MET A 1 -4.71 7.48 -4.21
N MET A 2 -3.81 6.52 -4.46
CA MET A 2 -2.43 6.62 -3.96
C MET A 2 -1.65 7.80 -4.55
N LEU A 3 -1.77 8.02 -5.87
CA LEU A 3 -1.14 9.19 -6.51
C LEU A 3 -1.64 10.51 -5.92
N THR A 4 -2.96 10.65 -5.74
CA THR A 4 -3.55 11.85 -5.14
C THR A 4 -3.08 12.05 -3.70
N GLN A 5 -2.98 10.99 -2.90
CA GLN A 5 -2.45 11.06 -1.53
C GLN A 5 -0.98 11.51 -1.53
N LYS A 6 -0.15 10.98 -2.42
CA LYS A 6 1.25 11.39 -2.55
C LYS A 6 1.41 12.84 -3.01
N VAL A 7 0.58 13.30 -3.96
CA VAL A 7 0.57 14.70 -4.42
C VAL A 7 0.15 15.63 -3.28
N THR A 8 -0.88 15.28 -2.51
CA THR A 8 -1.31 16.06 -1.35
C THR A 8 -0.25 16.08 -0.25
N ASP A 9 0.39 14.95 0.07
CA ASP A 9 1.48 14.88 1.06
C ASP A 9 2.66 15.75 0.64
N LEU A 10 3.06 15.71 -0.64
CA LEU A 10 4.10 16.61 -1.19
C LEU A 10 3.71 18.09 -1.06
N ALA A 11 2.47 18.44 -1.36
CA ALA A 11 1.98 19.82 -1.25
C ALA A 11 2.02 20.32 0.20
N ILE A 12 1.64 19.47 1.17
CA ILE A 12 1.71 19.80 2.61
C ILE A 12 3.17 19.98 3.04
N ILE A 13 4.06 19.07 2.65
CA ILE A 13 5.49 19.15 2.97
C ILE A 13 6.11 20.44 2.42
N GLN A 14 5.72 20.84 1.20
CA GLN A 14 6.20 22.07 0.59
C GLN A 14 5.67 23.31 1.33
N HIS A 15 4.37 23.35 1.62
CA HIS A 15 3.74 24.45 2.36
C HIS A 15 4.33 24.61 3.77
N ASP A 16 4.53 23.50 4.48
CA ASP A 16 5.13 23.48 5.82
C ASP A 16 6.60 23.93 5.77
N GLY A 17 7.33 23.51 4.72
CA GLY A 17 8.70 23.98 4.46
C GLY A 17 8.78 25.49 4.31
N GLU A 18 7.89 26.10 3.54
CA GLU A 18 7.82 27.55 3.36
C GLU A 18 7.45 28.28 4.67
N CYS A 19 6.45 27.79 5.40
CA CYS A 19 6.02 28.37 6.67
C CYS A 19 7.11 28.32 7.76
N MET A 20 7.96 27.30 7.76
CA MET A 20 9.01 27.11 8.78
C MET A 20 10.26 27.96 8.56
N THR A 21 10.50 28.45 7.33
CA THR A 21 11.57 29.44 7.05
C THR A 21 11.33 30.79 7.72
N SER A 22 10.10 31.07 8.17
CA SER A 22 9.68 32.37 8.72
C SER A 22 9.66 32.46 10.25
N GLY A 23 10.19 31.47 11.01
CA GLY A 23 10.40 31.65 12.46
C GLY A 23 10.27 30.42 13.39
N ALA A 24 10.60 29.20 12.95
CA ALA A 24 10.48 28.00 13.79
C ALA A 24 11.77 27.62 14.57
N PRO A 25 11.66 26.94 15.74
CA PRO A 25 12.80 26.46 16.55
C PRO A 25 13.65 25.37 15.84
N ASP A 26 14.96 25.34 16.13
CA ASP A 26 16.00 24.58 15.40
C ASP A 26 15.77 23.06 15.31
N SER A 27 15.16 22.44 16.31
CA SER A 27 14.96 20.98 16.35
C SER A 27 14.02 20.45 15.26
N ARG A 28 13.26 21.33 14.59
CA ARG A 28 12.35 20.96 13.49
C ARG A 28 12.92 21.25 12.10
N LYS A 29 14.06 21.96 12.01
CA LYS A 29 14.66 22.37 10.73
C LYS A 29 15.37 21.22 10.02
N GLU A 30 15.96 20.28 10.77
CA GLU A 30 16.61 19.07 10.21
C GLU A 30 15.64 18.12 9.50
N GLN A 31 14.35 18.15 9.86
CA GLN A 31 13.34 17.24 9.29
C GLN A 31 12.72 17.74 7.98
N VAL A 32 12.96 19.00 7.61
CA VAL A 32 12.21 19.73 6.56
C VAL A 32 13.11 20.42 5.53
N GLN A 33 14.41 20.51 5.74
CA GLN A 33 15.35 21.10 4.77
C GLN A 33 15.65 20.17 3.59
N VAL A 34 14.66 19.97 2.72
CA VAL A 34 14.95 19.60 1.33
C VAL A 34 15.01 20.90 0.53
N PRO A 35 16.08 21.18 -0.23
CA PRO A 35 16.11 22.35 -1.10
C PRO A 35 15.13 22.15 -2.27
N LEU A 36 13.93 22.72 -2.15
CA LEU A 36 12.74 22.37 -2.94
C LEU A 36 12.64 22.97 -4.37
N HIS A 37 13.60 23.79 -4.82
CA HIS A 37 13.45 24.63 -6.02
C HIS A 37 14.41 24.26 -7.19
N GLN A 38 15.11 23.13 -7.13
CA GLN A 38 16.05 22.74 -8.20
C GLN A 38 15.39 21.78 -9.20
N TRP A 39 15.67 21.94 -10.50
CA TRP A 39 15.09 21.11 -11.58
C TRP A 39 15.41 19.61 -11.45
N SER A 40 16.52 19.27 -10.77
CA SER A 40 16.88 17.91 -10.38
C SER A 40 15.88 17.28 -9.39
N LEU A 41 15.23 18.09 -8.57
CA LEU A 41 14.25 17.65 -7.59
C LEU A 41 12.89 17.32 -8.19
N LEU A 42 12.46 18.05 -9.23
CA LEU A 42 11.22 17.74 -9.94
C LEU A 42 11.26 16.33 -10.53
N LEU A 43 12.41 15.92 -11.05
CA LEU A 43 12.62 14.55 -11.54
C LEU A 43 12.54 13.54 -10.40
N SER A 44 13.16 13.79 -9.25
CA SER A 44 13.02 12.93 -8.06
C SER A 44 11.59 12.85 -7.53
N GLN A 45 10.83 13.95 -7.58
CA GLN A 45 9.41 13.97 -7.21
C GLN A 45 8.55 13.17 -8.19
N LEU A 46 8.81 13.30 -9.49
CA LEU A 46 8.14 12.49 -10.51
C LEU A 46 8.49 11.01 -10.37
N GLU A 47 9.75 10.68 -10.11
CA GLU A 47 10.19 9.30 -9.87
C GLU A 47 9.51 8.71 -8.62
N TYR A 48 9.41 9.48 -7.54
CA TYR A 48 8.68 9.10 -6.33
C TYR A 48 7.17 8.92 -6.58
N LEU A 49 6.56 9.80 -7.36
CA LEU A 49 5.13 9.77 -7.70
C LEU A 49 4.79 8.58 -8.61
N PHE A 50 5.65 8.30 -9.58
CA PHE A 50 5.46 7.23 -10.58
C PHE A 50 6.19 5.93 -10.23
N SER A 51 6.82 5.84 -9.06
CA SER A 51 7.45 4.61 -8.59
C SER A 51 6.42 3.47 -8.59
N ALA A 52 6.68 2.44 -9.41
CA ALA A 52 5.76 1.35 -9.70
C ALA A 52 5.13 0.68 -8.46
N PRO A 53 5.84 0.48 -7.33
CA PRO A 53 5.23 -0.08 -6.13
C PRO A 53 4.17 0.84 -5.52
N GLY A 54 4.44 2.14 -5.44
CA GLY A 54 3.54 3.12 -4.80
C GLY A 54 2.38 3.58 -5.68
N LEU A 55 2.43 3.34 -7.00
CA LEU A 55 1.39 3.77 -7.94
C LEU A 55 0.13 2.88 -7.88
N LEU A 56 0.29 1.57 -7.64
CA LEU A 56 -0.80 0.59 -7.74
C LEU A 56 -1.63 0.51 -6.44
N ALA A 57 -1.01 0.12 -5.33
CA ALA A 57 -1.63 0.09 -4.00
C ALA A 57 -0.56 0.01 -2.90
N GLY A 58 0.62 0.59 -3.15
CA GLY A 58 1.74 0.45 -2.22
C GLY A 58 1.60 1.31 -0.98
N PRO A 59 2.25 0.90 0.12
CA PRO A 59 2.31 1.65 1.36
C PRO A 59 2.66 3.12 1.10
N LEU A 60 2.02 4.02 1.85
CA LEU A 60 2.29 5.46 1.75
C LEU A 60 3.56 5.76 2.54
N TYR A 61 4.69 5.85 1.85
CA TYR A 61 5.95 6.34 2.43
C TYR A 61 6.16 7.80 2.04
N ARG A 62 6.78 8.57 2.93
CA ARG A 62 6.99 10.02 2.70
C ARG A 62 8.15 10.25 1.72
N PHE A 63 8.09 11.34 0.94
CA PHE A 63 9.19 11.74 0.04
C PHE A 63 10.55 11.86 0.75
N MET A 64 10.55 12.32 2.01
CA MET A 64 11.75 12.43 2.85
C MET A 64 12.42 11.09 3.12
N GLU A 65 11.63 10.02 3.19
CA GLU A 65 12.14 8.66 3.40
C GLU A 65 12.68 8.10 2.08
N TYR A 66 12.08 8.48 0.94
CA TYR A 66 12.54 8.04 -0.39
C TYR A 66 14.02 8.42 -0.67
N GLY A 67 14.44 9.64 -0.30
CA GLY A 67 15.82 10.10 -0.50
C GLY A 67 16.85 9.60 0.52
N GLY A 68 16.40 9.08 1.68
CA GLY A 68 17.26 8.64 2.78
C GLY A 68 17.34 7.12 2.96
N LEU A 69 16.56 6.34 2.19
CA LEU A 69 16.58 4.89 2.27
C LEU A 69 17.93 4.34 1.76
N PRO A 70 18.64 3.50 2.55
CA PRO A 70 19.84 2.86 2.07
C PRO A 70 19.46 1.96 0.89
N GLN A 71 20.13 2.13 -0.25
CA GLN A 71 19.91 1.33 -1.45
C GLN A 71 20.49 -0.08 -1.24
N LYS A 72 19.81 -0.86 -0.40
CA LYS A 72 20.17 -2.24 -0.05
C LYS A 72 19.35 -3.18 -0.91
N SER A 73 19.96 -4.27 -1.38
CA SER A 73 19.22 -5.31 -2.08
C SER A 73 18.53 -6.22 -1.06
N ALA A 74 17.23 -6.44 -1.21
CA ALA A 74 16.50 -7.37 -0.37
C ALA A 74 16.97 -8.81 -0.55
N PRO A 75 16.92 -9.64 0.51
CA PRO A 75 17.10 -11.07 0.37
C PRO A 75 16.09 -11.63 -0.65
N LYS A 76 16.59 -12.33 -1.67
CA LYS A 76 15.76 -12.91 -2.74
C LYS A 76 14.67 -13.83 -2.18
N THR A 77 14.95 -14.55 -1.10
CA THR A 77 14.00 -15.42 -0.40
C THR A 77 12.79 -14.66 0.14
N LEU A 78 13.00 -13.43 0.65
CA LEU A 78 11.92 -12.60 1.19
C LEU A 78 11.01 -12.08 0.06
N VAL A 79 11.63 -11.59 -1.02
CA VAL A 79 10.88 -11.11 -2.20
C VAL A 79 10.09 -12.26 -2.82
N LEU A 80 10.70 -13.44 -2.96
CA LEU A 80 10.04 -14.64 -3.48
C LEU A 80 8.85 -15.05 -2.60
N TYR A 81 9.02 -15.07 -1.28
CA TYR A 81 7.94 -15.36 -0.34
C TYR A 81 6.73 -14.43 -0.51
N LYS A 82 6.95 -13.11 -0.64
CA LYS A 82 5.87 -12.13 -0.86
C LYS A 82 5.20 -12.30 -2.23
N ILE A 83 5.97 -12.61 -3.27
CA ILE A 83 5.41 -12.90 -4.61
C ILE A 83 4.55 -14.17 -4.58
N VAL A 84 4.98 -15.21 -3.87
CA VAL A 84 4.22 -16.46 -3.71
C VAL A 84 2.89 -16.20 -3.00
N ILE A 85 2.91 -15.39 -1.92
CA ILE A 85 1.68 -14.98 -1.24
C ILE A 85 0.76 -14.18 -2.17
N ALA A 86 1.31 -13.22 -2.91
CA ALA A 86 0.54 -12.44 -3.89
C ALA A 86 -0.10 -13.36 -4.95
N ALA A 87 0.62 -14.35 -5.46
CA ALA A 87 0.11 -15.33 -6.42
C ALA A 87 -0.99 -16.23 -5.83
N ALA A 88 -0.87 -16.62 -4.55
CA ALA A 88 -1.90 -17.37 -3.84
C ALA A 88 -3.20 -16.56 -3.74
N PHE A 89 -3.14 -15.30 -3.32
CA PHE A 89 -4.31 -14.43 -3.28
C PHE A 89 -4.86 -14.10 -4.68
N PHE A 90 -4.00 -13.97 -5.69
CA PHE A 90 -4.43 -13.76 -7.07
C PHE A 90 -5.21 -14.97 -7.63
N SER A 91 -4.82 -16.18 -7.24
CA SER A 91 -5.56 -17.40 -7.60
C SER A 91 -6.97 -17.41 -6.98
N VAL A 92 -7.11 -16.93 -5.73
CA VAL A 92 -8.42 -16.75 -5.09
C VAL A 92 -9.23 -15.65 -5.78
N HIS A 93 -8.58 -14.56 -6.18
CA HIS A 93 -9.21 -13.48 -6.93
C HIS A 93 -9.80 -13.98 -8.27
N SER A 94 -9.02 -14.76 -9.04
CA SER A 94 -9.51 -15.28 -10.32
C SER A 94 -10.68 -16.26 -10.12
N ALA A 95 -10.63 -17.10 -9.08
CA ALA A 95 -11.70 -18.02 -8.75
C ALA A 95 -12.99 -17.30 -8.28
N THR A 96 -12.85 -16.15 -7.59
CA THR A 96 -13.99 -15.36 -7.11
C THR A 96 -14.86 -14.89 -8.27
N GLY A 97 -14.25 -14.42 -9.37
CA GLY A 97 -14.97 -13.97 -10.55
C GLY A 97 -15.78 -15.07 -11.24
N THR A 98 -15.35 -16.33 -11.14
CA THR A 98 -16.02 -17.47 -11.77
C THR A 98 -17.02 -18.18 -10.86
N VAL A 99 -16.71 -18.30 -9.56
CA VAL A 99 -17.53 -19.08 -8.61
C VAL A 99 -18.56 -18.22 -7.88
N PHE A 100 -18.19 -17.01 -7.46
CA PHE A 100 -19.05 -16.11 -6.68
C PHE A 100 -19.11 -14.69 -7.27
N PRO A 101 -19.68 -14.54 -8.49
CA PRO A 101 -19.83 -13.21 -9.08
C PRO A 101 -20.71 -12.31 -8.21
N LEU A 102 -20.21 -11.11 -7.88
CA LEU A 102 -20.94 -10.15 -7.05
C LEU A 102 -22.23 -9.65 -7.68
N HIS A 103 -22.32 -9.58 -9.01
CA HIS A 103 -23.51 -9.07 -9.70
C HIS A 103 -24.74 -9.96 -9.48
N LYS A 104 -24.55 -11.26 -9.18
CA LYS A 104 -25.66 -12.18 -8.86
C LYS A 104 -26.45 -11.76 -7.62
N ASN A 105 -25.84 -11.01 -6.70
CA ASN A 105 -26.56 -10.49 -5.53
C ASN A 105 -27.71 -9.53 -5.89
N GLY A 106 -27.61 -8.86 -7.05
CA GLY A 106 -28.63 -7.91 -7.54
C GLY A 106 -29.46 -8.44 -8.71
N ASP A 107 -29.27 -9.70 -9.10
CA ASP A 107 -29.95 -10.31 -10.24
C ASP A 107 -31.39 -10.70 -9.85
N PRO A 108 -32.43 -10.16 -10.52
CA PRO A 108 -33.83 -10.42 -10.18
C PRO A 108 -34.16 -11.93 -10.20
N ASP A 109 -33.61 -12.69 -11.16
CA ASP A 109 -33.86 -14.13 -11.27
C ASP A 109 -33.33 -14.90 -10.05
N PHE A 110 -32.17 -14.49 -9.52
CA PHE A 110 -31.59 -15.09 -8.32
C PHE A 110 -32.36 -14.68 -7.06
N VAL A 111 -32.78 -13.42 -6.98
CA VAL A 111 -33.51 -12.88 -5.82
C VAL A 111 -34.88 -13.53 -5.68
N GLU A 112 -35.56 -13.80 -6.80
CA GLU A 112 -36.90 -14.41 -6.82
C GLU A 112 -36.86 -15.94 -6.61
N SER A 113 -35.88 -16.63 -7.18
CA SER A 113 -35.80 -18.10 -7.15
C SER A 113 -35.17 -18.69 -5.88
N THR A 114 -34.41 -17.91 -5.10
CA THR A 114 -33.64 -18.43 -3.95
C THR A 114 -34.18 -18.02 -2.58
N PRO A 115 -34.15 -18.94 -1.58
CA PRO A 115 -34.60 -18.65 -0.24
C PRO A 115 -33.76 -17.57 0.44
N PHE A 116 -34.37 -16.79 1.34
CA PHE A 116 -33.73 -15.64 2.00
C PHE A 116 -32.38 -15.98 2.65
N LEU A 117 -32.30 -17.08 3.41
CA LEU A 117 -31.06 -17.48 4.07
C LEU A 117 -29.92 -17.76 3.08
N HIS A 118 -30.21 -18.40 1.95
CA HIS A 118 -29.21 -18.66 0.92
C HIS A 118 -28.67 -17.35 0.34
N ARG A 119 -29.54 -16.35 0.13
CA ARG A 119 -29.14 -15.01 -0.32
C ARG A 119 -28.24 -14.31 0.69
N VAL A 120 -28.55 -14.40 1.98
CA VAL A 120 -27.71 -13.82 3.06
C VAL A 120 -26.34 -14.49 3.10
N PHE A 121 -26.27 -15.82 3.06
CA PHE A 121 -24.99 -16.54 3.04
C PHE A 121 -24.18 -16.24 1.77
N TYR A 122 -24.82 -16.23 0.60
CA TYR A 122 -24.15 -15.91 -0.65
C TYR A 122 -23.63 -14.46 -0.66
N LEU A 123 -24.42 -13.51 -0.16
CA LEU A 123 -24.00 -12.11 -0.01
C LEU A 123 -22.78 -11.99 0.93
N TRP A 124 -22.80 -12.70 2.05
CA TRP A 124 -21.70 -12.67 3.01
C TRP A 124 -20.41 -13.23 2.42
N ILE A 125 -20.46 -14.41 1.78
CA ILE A 125 -19.30 -15.05 1.16
C ILE A 125 -18.78 -14.21 -0.02
N SER A 126 -19.66 -13.75 -0.91
CA SER A 126 -19.25 -12.95 -2.08
C SER A 126 -18.63 -11.61 -1.68
N SER A 127 -19.16 -10.96 -0.63
CA SER A 127 -18.58 -9.72 -0.09
C SER A 127 -17.23 -9.95 0.58
N PHE A 128 -17.08 -11.06 1.31
CA PHE A 128 -15.81 -11.44 1.91
C PHE A 128 -14.74 -11.73 0.85
N LEU A 129 -15.07 -12.51 -0.18
CA LEU A 129 -14.17 -12.78 -1.30
C LEU A 129 -13.82 -11.50 -2.08
N ALA A 130 -14.75 -10.56 -2.20
CA ALA A 130 -14.48 -9.25 -2.79
C ALA A 130 -13.42 -8.47 -2.02
N ARG A 131 -13.38 -8.59 -0.68
CA ARG A 131 -12.35 -7.98 0.18
C ARG A 131 -10.98 -8.63 -0.03
N LEU A 132 -10.95 -9.95 -0.27
CA LEU A 132 -9.68 -10.64 -0.53
C LEU A 132 -8.97 -10.15 -1.81
N ASN A 133 -9.72 -9.53 -2.72
CA ASN A 133 -9.17 -8.92 -3.93
C ASN A 133 -8.20 -7.76 -3.66
N TYR A 134 -8.20 -7.16 -2.47
CA TYR A 134 -7.24 -6.11 -2.15
C TYR A 134 -5.90 -6.67 -1.67
N TYR A 135 -5.88 -7.85 -1.06
CA TYR A 135 -4.67 -8.43 -0.46
C TYR A 135 -3.65 -8.91 -1.49
N TRP A 136 -4.06 -9.37 -2.68
CA TRP A 136 -3.10 -9.75 -3.73
C TRP A 136 -2.29 -8.53 -4.20
N LEU A 137 -2.97 -7.39 -4.39
CA LEU A 137 -2.35 -6.16 -4.89
C LEU A 137 -1.45 -5.55 -3.82
N TRP A 138 -1.86 -5.59 -2.55
CA TRP A 138 -1.05 -5.15 -1.42
C TRP A 138 0.21 -6.02 -1.25
N SER A 139 0.06 -7.36 -1.25
CA SER A 139 1.17 -8.32 -1.22
C SER A 139 2.18 -8.06 -2.34
N LEU A 140 1.67 -7.85 -3.55
CA LEU A 140 2.48 -7.63 -4.74
C LEU A 140 3.26 -6.33 -4.63
N SER A 141 2.59 -5.26 -4.22
CA SER A 141 3.24 -3.95 -4.06
C SER A 141 4.33 -3.98 -3.00
N GLU A 142 4.09 -4.60 -1.84
CA GLU A 142 5.14 -4.77 -0.82
C GLU A 142 6.32 -5.60 -1.34
N GLY A 143 6.04 -6.67 -2.09
CA GLY A 143 7.08 -7.47 -2.75
C GLY A 143 7.94 -6.63 -3.68
N LEU A 144 7.31 -5.73 -4.45
CA LEU A 144 7.98 -4.83 -5.38
C LEU A 144 8.76 -3.72 -4.67
N CYS A 145 8.21 -3.14 -3.58
CA CYS A 145 8.92 -2.22 -2.69
C CYS A 145 10.19 -2.85 -2.11
N ASN A 146 10.09 -4.09 -1.64
CA ASN A 146 11.23 -4.83 -1.10
C ASN A 146 12.26 -5.13 -2.20
N ALA A 147 11.81 -5.53 -3.39
CA ALA A 147 12.71 -5.73 -4.54
C ALA A 147 13.45 -4.45 -4.96
N ALA A 148 12.78 -3.30 -4.88
CA ALA A 148 13.35 -1.98 -5.14
C ALA A 148 14.27 -1.46 -4.02
N GLY A 149 14.40 -2.20 -2.90
CA GLY A 149 15.23 -1.80 -1.76
C GLY A 149 14.56 -0.84 -0.78
N LEU A 150 13.29 -0.50 -0.99
CA LEU A 150 12.56 0.49 -0.19
C LEU A 150 12.05 -0.05 1.15
N GLY A 151 11.97 -1.38 1.31
CA GLY A 151 11.41 -2.01 2.51
C GLY A 151 12.33 -2.11 3.72
N TYR A 152 13.57 -1.61 3.66
CA TYR A 152 14.55 -1.77 4.73
C TYR A 152 14.29 -0.80 5.90
N SER A 153 14.14 -1.32 7.12
CA SER A 153 13.90 -0.51 8.30
C SER A 153 15.21 0.04 8.87
N ILE A 154 15.41 1.35 8.74
CA ILE A 154 16.57 2.07 9.29
C ILE A 154 16.48 2.16 10.82
N ARG A 155 15.26 2.14 11.38
CA ARG A 155 15.01 2.31 12.82
C ARG A 155 15.23 1.03 13.63
N ASP A 156 15.29 -0.13 12.98
CA ASP A 156 15.46 -1.40 13.67
C ASP A 156 16.92 -1.89 13.59
N ALA A 157 17.56 -2.06 14.74
CA ALA A 157 18.92 -2.60 14.86
C ALA A 157 19.07 -4.01 14.25
N ARG A 158 17.95 -4.73 14.06
CA ARG A 158 17.92 -6.08 13.48
C ARG A 158 17.91 -6.11 11.94
N GLY A 159 17.79 -4.95 11.28
CA GLY A 159 17.80 -4.86 9.82
C GLY A 159 16.64 -5.59 9.14
N ARG A 160 15.44 -5.46 9.70
CA ARG A 160 14.21 -6.06 9.15
C ARG A 160 13.75 -5.34 7.87
N TRP A 161 12.97 -6.06 7.07
CA TRP A 161 12.44 -5.63 5.77
C TRP A 161 10.92 -5.38 5.83
N ASP A 162 10.50 -4.77 6.93
CA ASP A 162 9.12 -4.47 7.32
C ASP A 162 8.84 -2.96 7.37
N ALA A 163 9.76 -2.10 6.93
CA ALA A 163 9.62 -0.64 7.03
C ALA A 163 8.39 -0.09 6.32
N LEU A 164 7.99 -0.76 5.24
CA LEU A 164 6.85 -0.43 4.41
C LEU A 164 5.74 -1.46 4.53
N SER A 165 5.81 -2.38 5.52
CA SER A 165 4.78 -3.39 5.69
C SER A 165 3.63 -2.82 6.52
N ASP A 166 2.66 -2.21 5.83
CA ASP A 166 1.50 -1.57 6.47
C ASP A 166 0.40 -2.58 6.84
N TYR A 167 0.51 -3.86 6.45
CA TYR A 167 -0.48 -4.86 6.84
C TYR A 167 0.06 -6.22 7.25
N SER A 168 -0.68 -6.80 8.18
CA SER A 168 -0.72 -8.23 8.44
C SER A 168 -2.15 -8.69 8.24
N PHE A 169 -2.34 -9.71 7.41
CA PHE A 169 -3.66 -10.29 7.13
C PHE A 169 -4.40 -10.66 8.42
N PHE A 170 -3.71 -11.32 9.35
CA PHE A 170 -4.30 -11.73 10.63
C PHE A 170 -4.65 -10.54 11.52
N THR A 171 -3.84 -9.48 11.50
CA THR A 171 -4.17 -8.27 12.25
C THR A 171 -5.42 -7.64 11.66
N LEU A 172 -5.52 -7.47 10.34
CA LEU A 172 -6.68 -6.82 9.74
C LEU A 172 -7.99 -7.59 9.89
N GLU A 173 -7.96 -8.92 9.81
CA GLU A 173 -9.18 -9.75 9.83
C GLU A 173 -9.56 -10.24 11.22
N VAL A 174 -8.61 -10.31 12.18
CA VAL A 174 -8.85 -10.91 13.51
C VAL A 174 -8.66 -9.92 14.66
N HIS A 175 -7.94 -8.79 14.51
CA HIS A 175 -7.94 -7.78 15.58
C HIS A 175 -9.33 -7.13 15.69
N SER A 176 -10.09 -7.56 16.68
CA SER A 176 -11.02 -6.68 17.40
C SER A 176 -10.18 -5.72 18.26
N ASN A 177 -10.35 -4.41 18.07
CA ASN A 177 -9.75 -3.38 18.92
C ASN A 177 -9.93 -3.73 20.41
N GLU A 178 -8.81 -4.00 21.09
CA GLU A 178 -8.68 -3.77 22.54
C GLU A 178 -7.85 -2.51 22.76
#